data_AF-A0A5R8YGU4-F1
#
_entry.id   AF-A0A5R8YGU4-F1
#
_cell.length_a   1.000
_cell.length_b   1.000
_cell.length_c   1.000
_cell.angle_alpha   90.00
_cell.angle_beta   90.00
_cell.angle_gamma   90.00
#
_symmetry.space_group_name_H-M   'P 1'
#
loop_
_entity.id
_entity.type
_entity.pdbx_description
1 polymer ?
#
loop_
_entity_poly.entity_id
_entity_poly.type
_entity_poly.pdbx_seq_one_letter_code
_entity_poly.pdbx_strand_id
1 'polypeptide(L)'
;LGHRTVWHVAGPPNWVDSRGRAAGWRSVLEAEGRVVPEPLVGDWTASSGYELGRRLAADGGVTAVFVANDHMAMGVLRALREAGRRVPEDVSVVGFDDVPEAAYFWPPLTTVRQDFGELGRQAFRLLLHRIASRDGEPARLVEPELVVRESTGMSP
;
A
#
# COMPACT_ATOMS: atom_id res chain seq x y z
N LEU A 1 3.90 -15.29 5.01
CA LEU A 1 4.59 -15.57 3.72
C LEU A 1 6.10 -15.81 3.86
N GLY A 2 6.73 -15.57 5.02
CA GLY A 2 8.12 -15.99 5.26
C GLY A 2 9.20 -15.00 4.82
N HIS A 3 8.84 -13.84 4.27
CA HIS A 3 9.82 -12.80 3.91
C HIS A 3 10.58 -12.31 5.14
N ARG A 4 11.89 -12.07 4.98
CA ARG A 4 12.78 -11.57 6.05
C ARG A 4 12.41 -10.15 6.49
N THR A 5 12.10 -9.30 5.53
CA THR A 5 11.61 -7.92 5.74
C THR A 5 10.70 -7.53 4.58
N VAL A 6 10.09 -6.35 4.66
CA VAL A 6 9.22 -5.76 3.64
C VAL A 6 9.71 -4.36 3.35
N TRP A 7 10.03 -4.06 2.10
CA TRP A 7 10.39 -2.70 1.66
C TRP A 7 9.15 -1.82 1.53
N HIS A 8 9.31 -0.50 1.68
CA HIS A 8 8.20 0.43 1.52
C HIS A 8 8.45 1.44 0.41
N VAL A 9 7.49 1.56 -0.50
CA VAL A 9 7.35 2.69 -1.42
C VAL A 9 6.28 3.61 -0.85
N ALA A 10 6.71 4.62 -0.12
CA ALA A 10 5.87 5.64 0.50
C ALA A 10 5.36 6.67 -0.52
N GLY A 11 4.32 7.42 -0.19
CA GLY A 11 3.95 8.63 -0.92
C GLY A 11 4.65 9.89 -0.36
N PRO A 12 4.27 11.10 -0.80
CA PRO A 12 4.82 12.36 -0.32
C PRO A 12 4.69 12.53 1.20
N PRO A 13 5.78 12.94 1.90
CA PRO A 13 5.82 12.98 3.37
C PRO A 13 4.95 14.08 3.99
N ASN A 14 4.54 15.08 3.19
CA ASN A 14 3.62 16.13 3.64
C ASN A 14 2.16 15.66 3.74
N TRP A 15 1.81 14.46 3.24
CA TRP A 15 0.46 13.90 3.32
C TRP A 15 0.28 13.07 4.58
N VAL A 16 -0.83 13.29 5.30
CA VAL A 16 -1.16 12.56 6.53
C VAL A 16 -1.22 11.06 6.26
N ASP A 17 -1.86 10.66 5.16
CA ASP A 17 -2.03 9.24 4.80
C ASP A 17 -0.68 8.56 4.53
N SER A 18 0.23 9.22 3.82
CA SER A 18 1.58 8.70 3.58
C SER A 18 2.34 8.48 4.90
N ARG A 19 2.31 9.49 5.80
CA ARG A 19 2.97 9.37 7.10
C ARG A 19 2.36 8.26 7.96
N GLY A 20 1.03 8.14 7.96
CA GLY A 20 0.32 7.09 8.68
C GLY A 20 0.69 5.69 8.19
N ARG A 21 0.68 5.49 6.86
CA ARG A 21 1.07 4.22 6.22
C ARG A 21 2.53 3.87 6.51
N ALA A 22 3.45 4.83 6.40
CA ALA A 22 4.87 4.63 6.71
C ALA A 22 5.12 4.33 8.19
N ALA A 23 4.41 5.01 9.10
CA ALA A 23 4.52 4.76 10.54
C ALA A 23 4.01 3.37 10.92
N GLY A 24 2.85 2.94 10.38
CA GLY A 24 2.29 1.62 10.64
C GLY A 24 3.16 0.49 10.09
N TRP A 25 3.68 0.64 8.87
CA TRP A 25 4.63 -0.32 8.32
C TRP A 25 5.90 -0.46 9.19
N ARG A 26 6.49 0.67 9.59
CA ARG A 26 7.69 0.68 10.43
C ARG A 26 7.45 0.01 11.79
N SER A 27 6.37 0.38 12.48
CA SER A 27 6.08 -0.14 13.81
C SER A 27 5.88 -1.65 13.81
N VAL A 28 5.28 -2.21 12.76
CA VAL A 28 5.11 -3.67 12.60
C VAL A 28 6.46 -4.36 12.40
N LEU A 29 7.34 -3.82 11.53
CA LEU A 29 8.66 -4.41 11.35
C LEU A 29 9.51 -4.37 12.63
N GLU A 30 9.46 -3.26 13.37
CA GLU A 30 10.15 -3.10 14.65
C GLU A 30 9.64 -4.08 15.70
N ALA A 31 8.32 -4.20 15.85
CA ALA A 31 7.70 -5.13 16.79
C ALA A 31 8.06 -6.60 16.50
N GLU A 32 8.23 -6.93 15.23
CA GLU A 32 8.64 -8.27 14.77
C GLU A 32 10.16 -8.48 14.77
N GLY A 33 10.95 -7.50 15.23
CA GLY A 33 12.42 -7.58 15.28
C GLY A 33 13.07 -7.67 13.90
N ARG A 34 12.41 -7.15 12.85
CA ARG A 34 12.88 -7.17 11.47
C ARG A 34 13.68 -5.92 11.15
N VAL A 35 14.62 -6.05 10.20
CA VAL A 35 15.32 -4.88 9.64
C VAL A 35 14.30 -3.95 9.00
N VAL A 36 14.37 -2.65 9.30
CA VAL A 36 13.55 -1.60 8.70
C VAL A 36 14.37 -0.90 7.61
N PRO A 37 14.11 -1.13 6.31
CA PRO A 37 14.75 -0.38 5.24
C PRO A 37 14.41 1.12 5.31
N GLU A 38 15.18 1.97 4.65
CA GLU A 38 14.75 3.37 4.46
C GLU A 38 13.64 3.40 3.41
N PRO A 39 12.49 4.07 3.64
CA PRO A 39 11.40 4.08 2.69
C PRO A 39 11.78 4.87 1.42
N LEU A 40 11.38 4.32 0.27
CA LEU A 40 11.49 5.03 -1.00
C LEU A 40 10.28 5.95 -1.17
N VAL A 41 10.50 7.23 -1.48
CA VAL A 41 9.43 8.23 -1.53
C VAL A 41 9.00 8.49 -2.96
N GLY A 42 7.76 8.11 -3.28
CA GLY A 42 7.08 8.41 -4.53
C GLY A 42 6.11 9.58 -4.42
N ASP A 43 5.31 9.77 -5.47
CA ASP A 43 4.43 10.94 -5.64
C ASP A 43 2.97 10.57 -5.98
N TRP A 44 2.58 9.33 -5.65
CA TRP A 44 1.28 8.70 -5.97
C TRP A 44 1.06 8.29 -7.43
N THR A 45 1.99 8.60 -8.34
CA THR A 45 1.87 8.26 -9.76
C THR A 45 2.48 6.90 -10.09
N ALA A 46 1.97 6.23 -11.12
CA ALA A 46 2.57 5.03 -11.65
C ALA A 46 4.01 5.26 -12.15
N SER A 47 4.32 6.47 -12.65
CA SER A 47 5.68 6.82 -13.07
C SER A 47 6.69 6.82 -11.93
N SER A 48 6.36 7.39 -10.77
CA SER A 48 7.29 7.34 -9.62
C SER A 48 7.41 5.92 -9.07
N GLY A 49 6.31 5.17 -9.04
CA GLY A 49 6.32 3.74 -8.71
C GLY A 49 7.24 2.94 -9.62
N TYR A 50 7.23 3.21 -10.93
CA TYR A 50 8.12 2.56 -11.90
C TYR A 50 9.58 2.90 -11.63
N GLU A 51 9.92 4.17 -11.46
CA GLU A 51 11.29 4.62 -11.18
C GLU A 51 11.87 4.00 -9.90
N LEU A 52 11.07 3.95 -8.84
CA LEU A 52 11.46 3.33 -7.57
C LEU A 52 11.49 1.79 -7.68
N GLY A 53 10.57 1.22 -8.44
CA GLY A 53 10.53 -0.20 -8.76
C GLY A 53 11.80 -0.68 -9.47
N ARG A 54 12.40 0.14 -10.36
CA ARG A 54 13.68 -0.18 -11.00
C ARG A 54 14.82 -0.27 -9.99
N ARG A 55 14.82 0.59 -8.97
CA ARG A 55 15.82 0.54 -7.87
C ARG A 55 15.64 -0.71 -7.03
N LEU A 56 14.41 -1.07 -6.70
CA LEU A 56 14.08 -2.30 -5.97
C LEU A 56 14.47 -3.55 -6.77
N ALA A 57 14.21 -3.57 -8.08
CA ALA A 57 14.53 -4.70 -8.93
C ALA A 57 16.04 -4.96 -9.08
N ALA A 58 16.86 -3.92 -8.94
CA ALA A 58 18.32 -4.03 -8.99
C ALA A 58 18.92 -4.70 -7.74
N ASP A 59 18.19 -4.72 -6.62
CA ASP A 59 18.60 -5.41 -5.39
C ASP A 59 18.00 -6.81 -5.33
N GLY A 60 18.84 -7.83 -5.51
CA GLY A 60 18.45 -9.23 -5.47
C GLY A 60 17.84 -9.68 -4.14
N GLY A 61 18.13 -8.98 -3.05
CA GLY A 61 17.66 -9.27 -1.70
C GLY A 61 16.25 -8.76 -1.38
N VAL A 62 15.64 -7.99 -2.27
CA VAL A 62 14.25 -7.52 -2.14
C VAL A 62 13.30 -8.67 -2.50
N THR A 63 12.52 -9.15 -1.54
CA THR A 63 11.53 -10.24 -1.74
C THR A 63 10.09 -9.84 -1.43
N ALA A 64 9.86 -8.69 -0.79
CA ALA A 64 8.53 -8.16 -0.53
C ALA A 64 8.52 -6.63 -0.50
N VAL A 65 7.49 -6.03 -1.07
CA VAL A 65 7.29 -4.57 -1.15
C VAL A 65 5.85 -4.22 -0.77
N PHE A 66 5.71 -3.30 0.19
CA PHE A 66 4.46 -2.62 0.51
C PHE A 66 4.47 -1.24 -0.15
N VAL A 67 3.55 -1.02 -1.08
CA VAL A 67 3.44 0.21 -1.85
C VAL A 67 2.26 1.02 -1.35
N ALA A 68 2.49 2.32 -1.11
CA ALA A 68 1.54 3.16 -0.42
C ALA A 68 0.26 3.45 -1.20
N ASN A 69 0.17 3.17 -2.51
CA ASN A 69 -1.10 3.12 -3.24
C ASN A 69 -1.03 2.18 -4.46
N ASP A 70 -2.18 1.85 -5.03
CA ASP A 70 -2.27 0.95 -6.18
C ASP A 70 -1.67 1.53 -7.46
N HIS A 71 -1.75 2.86 -7.68
CA HIS A 71 -1.14 3.48 -8.86
C HIS A 71 0.39 3.36 -8.87
N MET A 72 1.08 3.64 -7.75
CA MET A 72 2.51 3.39 -7.65
C MET A 72 2.80 1.88 -7.73
N ALA A 73 1.94 1.03 -7.16
CA ALA A 73 2.11 -0.43 -7.24
C ALA A 73 2.09 -0.92 -8.69
N MET A 74 1.21 -0.36 -9.55
CA MET A 74 1.21 -0.62 -10.99
C MET A 74 2.58 -0.33 -11.63
N GLY A 75 3.18 0.80 -11.27
CA GLY A 75 4.53 1.17 -11.69
C GLY A 75 5.60 0.18 -11.23
N VAL A 76 5.56 -0.20 -9.95
CA VAL A 76 6.47 -1.18 -9.35
C VAL A 76 6.37 -2.53 -10.05
N LEU A 77 5.15 -3.04 -10.27
CA LEU A 77 4.91 -4.30 -10.98
C LEU A 77 5.50 -4.28 -12.40
N ARG A 78 5.31 -3.18 -13.13
CA ARG A 78 5.90 -3.01 -14.47
C ARG A 78 7.43 -3.05 -14.41
N ALA A 79 8.04 -2.35 -13.46
CA ALA A 79 9.50 -2.29 -13.32
C ALA A 79 10.10 -3.66 -12.97
N LEU A 80 9.48 -4.39 -12.04
CA LEU A 80 9.89 -5.75 -11.67
C LEU A 80 9.82 -6.68 -12.90
N ARG A 81 8.72 -6.64 -13.64
CA ARG A 81 8.53 -7.45 -14.85
C ARG A 81 9.59 -7.15 -15.91
N GLU A 82 9.86 -5.88 -16.20
CA GLU A 82 10.87 -5.48 -17.20
C GLU A 82 12.29 -5.86 -16.77
N ALA A 83 12.55 -5.95 -15.46
CA ALA A 83 13.80 -6.45 -14.91
C ALA A 83 13.88 -7.98 -14.79
N GLY A 84 12.83 -8.71 -15.23
CA GLY A 84 12.76 -10.17 -15.15
C GLY A 84 12.52 -10.72 -13.74
N ARG A 85 12.14 -9.88 -12.77
CA ARG A 85 11.75 -10.29 -11.42
C ARG A 85 10.27 -10.69 -11.44
N ARG A 86 9.96 -11.95 -11.20
CA ARG A 86 8.59 -12.47 -11.22
C ARG A 86 7.84 -12.10 -9.95
N VAL A 87 6.57 -11.79 -10.12
CA VAL A 87 5.63 -11.51 -9.03
C VAL A 87 4.53 -12.57 -9.12
N PRO A 88 4.29 -13.37 -8.07
CA PRO A 88 4.84 -13.24 -6.72
C PRO A 88 6.14 -14.01 -6.44
N GLU A 89 6.64 -14.82 -7.40
CA GLU A 89 7.63 -15.87 -7.13
C GLU A 89 8.98 -15.35 -6.65
N ASP A 90 9.44 -14.20 -7.15
CA ASP A 90 10.71 -13.60 -6.74
C ASP A 90 10.47 -12.42 -5.77
N VAL A 91 9.39 -11.66 -5.98
CA VAL A 91 9.02 -10.49 -5.17
C VAL A 91 7.50 -10.45 -4.97
N SER A 92 7.05 -10.42 -3.73
CA SER A 92 5.66 -10.12 -3.39
C SER A 92 5.41 -8.61 -3.37
N VAL A 93 4.25 -8.18 -3.88
CA VAL A 93 3.84 -6.77 -3.92
C VAL A 93 2.46 -6.61 -3.30
N VAL A 94 2.34 -5.71 -2.33
CA VAL A 94 1.07 -5.30 -1.74
C VAL A 94 0.85 -3.82 -2.02
N GLY A 95 -0.34 -3.47 -2.52
CA GLY A 95 -0.78 -2.09 -2.73
C GLY A 95 -1.64 -1.54 -1.59
N PHE A 96 -2.31 -0.44 -1.88
CA PHE A 96 -3.26 0.20 -0.98
C PHE A 96 -4.29 0.99 -1.82
N ASP A 97 -5.54 1.03 -1.34
CA ASP A 97 -6.74 1.70 -1.88
C ASP A 97 -7.79 0.72 -2.47
N ASP A 98 -7.36 -0.36 -3.11
CA ASP A 98 -8.21 -1.28 -3.92
C ASP A 98 -8.98 -0.56 -5.02
N VAL A 99 -8.25 0.16 -5.88
CA VAL A 99 -8.86 0.77 -7.08
C VAL A 99 -9.49 -0.33 -7.95
N PRO A 100 -10.57 -0.04 -8.71
CA PRO A 100 -11.24 -1.04 -9.53
C PRO A 100 -10.30 -1.81 -10.47
N GLU A 101 -9.26 -1.14 -10.97
CA GLU A 101 -8.26 -1.69 -11.86
C GLU A 101 -7.32 -2.69 -11.18
N ALA A 102 -7.18 -2.68 -9.85
CA ALA A 102 -6.23 -3.53 -9.11
C ALA A 102 -6.44 -5.03 -9.37
N ALA A 103 -7.70 -5.46 -9.59
CA ALA A 103 -8.04 -6.83 -9.95
C ALA A 103 -7.57 -7.24 -11.36
N TYR A 104 -7.25 -6.26 -12.21
CA TYR A 104 -6.84 -6.45 -13.61
C TYR A 104 -5.39 -6.09 -13.86
N PHE A 105 -4.62 -5.78 -12.81
CA PHE A 105 -3.18 -5.67 -12.92
C PHE A 105 -2.59 -7.03 -13.32
N TRP A 106 -1.32 -7.02 -13.74
CA TRP A 106 -0.62 -8.24 -14.09
C TRP A 106 0.64 -8.41 -13.23
N PRO A 107 0.61 -9.32 -12.23
CA PRO A 107 -0.56 -10.09 -11.76
C PRO A 107 -1.60 -9.21 -11.02
N PRO A 108 -2.84 -9.70 -10.81
CA PRO A 108 -3.84 -9.06 -9.96
C PRO A 108 -3.28 -8.70 -8.58
N LEU A 109 -3.47 -7.45 -8.16
CA LEU A 109 -2.78 -6.86 -7.02
C LEU A 109 -3.48 -7.18 -5.69
N THR A 110 -2.74 -7.80 -4.78
CA THR A 110 -3.09 -7.83 -3.36
C THR A 110 -3.00 -6.42 -2.79
N THR A 111 -4.04 -5.94 -2.14
CA THR A 111 -4.11 -4.53 -1.71
C THR A 111 -5.01 -4.36 -0.50
N VAL A 112 -4.85 -3.25 0.21
CA VAL A 112 -5.69 -2.88 1.35
C VAL A 112 -6.83 -1.98 0.85
N ARG A 113 -8.05 -2.49 0.87
CA ARG A 113 -9.26 -1.74 0.53
C ARG A 113 -9.63 -0.79 1.65
N GLN A 114 -9.82 0.48 1.28
CA GLN A 114 -10.54 1.44 2.11
C GLN A 114 -11.95 1.59 1.56
N ASP A 115 -12.98 1.33 2.38
CA ASP A 115 -14.36 1.59 1.95
C ASP A 115 -14.62 3.11 1.95
N PHE A 116 -14.19 3.78 0.88
CA PHE A 116 -14.42 5.21 0.66
C PHE A 116 -15.91 5.55 0.58
N GLY A 117 -16.76 4.59 0.19
CA GLY A 117 -18.21 4.76 0.14
C GLY A 117 -18.84 4.84 1.53
N GLU A 118 -18.47 3.92 2.43
CA GLU A 118 -18.83 3.98 3.86
C GLU A 118 -18.23 5.21 4.53
N LEU A 119 -16.95 5.52 4.27
CA LEU A 119 -16.29 6.71 4.83
C LEU A 119 -17.02 8.00 4.43
N GLY A 120 -17.41 8.13 3.16
CA GLY A 120 -18.22 9.26 2.68
C GLY A 120 -19.60 9.32 3.33
N ARG A 121 -20.29 8.18 3.48
CA ARG A 121 -21.60 8.10 4.16
C ARG A 121 -21.50 8.50 5.63
N GLN A 122 -20.48 8.04 6.35
CA GLN A 122 -20.25 8.40 7.75
C GLN A 122 -19.91 9.89 7.89
N ALA A 123 -19.03 10.42 7.04
CA ALA A 123 -18.67 11.84 7.05
C ALA A 123 -19.91 12.74 6.83
N PHE A 124 -20.78 12.39 5.87
CA PHE A 124 -22.00 13.15 5.62
C PHE A 124 -23.00 13.04 6.78
N ARG A 125 -23.15 11.85 7.38
CA ARG A 125 -24.00 11.65 8.56
C ARG A 125 -23.55 12.51 9.75
N LEU A 126 -22.24 12.54 10.01
CA LEU A 126 -21.65 13.35 11.08
C LEU A 126 -21.85 14.85 10.82
N LEU A 127 -21.68 15.30 9.57
CA LEU A 127 -21.93 16.69 9.18
C LEU A 127 -23.39 17.09 9.43
N LEU A 128 -24.35 16.29 8.96
CA LEU A 128 -25.77 16.56 9.16
C LEU A 128 -26.14 16.58 10.64
N HIS A 129 -25.62 15.65 11.43
CA HIS A 129 -25.86 15.62 12.87
C HIS A 129 -25.33 16.88 13.57
N ARG A 130 -24.13 17.33 13.21
CA ARG A 130 -23.51 18.53 13.78
C ARG A 130 -24.26 19.81 13.42
N ILE A 131 -24.84 19.87 12.23
CA ILE A 131 -25.71 20.99 11.80
C ILE A 131 -27.01 21.00 12.61
N ALA A 132 -27.63 19.84 12.81
CA ALA A 132 -28.94 19.73 13.46
C ALA A 132 -28.89 19.90 14.98
N SER A 133 -27.92 19.28 15.65
CA SER A 133 -27.94 19.09 17.11
C SER A 133 -26.89 19.92 17.85
N ARG A 134 -25.92 20.52 17.15
CA ARG A 134 -24.71 21.18 17.71
C ARG A 134 -23.84 20.31 18.66
N ASP A 135 -24.25 19.08 18.92
CA ASP A 135 -23.47 18.06 19.61
C ASP A 135 -22.54 17.31 18.65
N GLY A 136 -21.46 16.75 19.18
CA GLY A 136 -20.50 15.96 18.42
C GLY A 136 -20.65 14.48 18.71
N GLU A 137 -21.14 13.70 17.74
CA GLU A 137 -20.88 12.25 17.77
C GLU A 137 -19.40 11.99 17.42
N PRO A 138 -18.74 11.05 18.12
CA PRO A 138 -17.40 10.63 17.77
C PRO A 138 -17.40 9.95 16.39
N ALA A 139 -16.42 10.29 15.57
CA ALA A 139 -16.21 9.62 14.30
C ALA A 139 -15.89 8.15 14.54
N ARG A 140 -16.54 7.25 13.79
CA ARG A 140 -16.24 5.83 13.80
C ARG A 140 -15.13 5.55 12.79
N LEU A 141 -14.24 4.63 13.14
CA LEU A 141 -13.22 4.16 12.22
C LEU A 141 -13.88 3.20 11.22
N VAL A 142 -13.63 3.41 9.93
CA VAL A 142 -13.96 2.43 8.90
C VAL A 142 -12.79 1.46 8.82
N GLU A 143 -13.01 0.21 9.20
CA GLU A 143 -11.96 -0.81 9.20
C GLU A 143 -11.55 -1.16 7.76
N PRO A 144 -10.25 -1.12 7.44
CA PRO A 144 -9.78 -1.53 6.13
C PRO A 144 -9.80 -3.06 5.99
N GLU A 145 -9.93 -3.54 4.75
CA GLU A 145 -9.93 -4.97 4.42
C GLU A 145 -8.69 -5.31 3.58
N LEU A 146 -7.99 -6.39 3.90
CA LEU A 146 -6.95 -6.92 3.01
C LEU A 146 -7.59 -7.78 1.91
N VAL A 147 -7.49 -7.33 0.67
CA VAL A 147 -7.95 -8.07 -0.50
C VAL A 147 -6.77 -8.86 -1.08
N VAL A 148 -6.73 -10.15 -0.77
CA VAL A 148 -5.66 -11.05 -1.24
C VAL A 148 -5.90 -11.46 -2.69
N ARG A 149 -4.87 -11.29 -3.53
CA ARG A 149 -4.85 -11.68 -4.95
C ARG A 149 -3.52 -12.35 -5.30
N GLU A 150 -3.16 -12.37 -6.58
CA GLU A 150 -2.04 -13.14 -7.14
C GLU A 150 -0.66 -12.48 -6.93
N SER A 151 -0.59 -11.20 -6.55
CA SER A 151 0.70 -10.50 -6.39
C SER A 151 1.47 -10.83 -5.10
N THR A 152 1.02 -11.78 -4.27
CA THR A 152 1.73 -12.20 -3.07
C THR A 152 1.89 -13.72 -2.99
N GLY A 153 3.02 -14.19 -2.44
CA GLY A 153 3.39 -15.60 -2.40
C GLY A 153 4.44 -15.88 -1.33
N MET A 154 4.79 -17.16 -1.14
CA MET A 154 5.86 -17.50 -0.20
C MET A 154 7.20 -16.90 -0.63
N SER A 155 8.04 -16.54 0.34
CA SER A 155 9.40 -16.08 0.04
C SER A 155 10.16 -17.11 -0.83
N PRO A 156 10.96 -16.65 -1.81
CA PRO A 156 11.90 -17.51 -2.53
C PRO A 156 12.92 -18.16 -1.59
#